data_AF-A0A9R1DDR6-F1
#
_entry.id   AF-A0A9R1DDR6-F1
#
_cell.length_a   1.000
_cell.length_b   1.000
_cell.length_c   1.000
_cell.angle_alpha   90.00
_cell.angle_beta   90.00
_cell.angle_gamma   90.00
#
_symmetry.space_group_name_H-M   'P 1'
#
loop_
_entity.id
_entity.type
_entity.pdbx_description
1 polymer ?
#
loop_
_entity_poly.entity_id
_entity_poly.type
_entity_poly.pdbx_seq_one_letter_code
_entity_poly.pdbx_strand_id
1 'polypeptide(L)'
;MAAMGQEGDDVDHYEVLRLPSGEEGAALSVEQIEKAYRTQSRLRHPDKRPDDPNATADFQSLASSYKFLRDESLRRQFDARLRGRREVAARAAATGVKRRKAVSDLEERERAFAAGGGPAVDPVELARREDKRKAADVKRELDEFFAAKKSGVSGSASTPAHGDKKGGTPENGPKTDKDIVIKTRKSKSKGSAIVVMASKEAAQTALKNHSVYNVFPVPLIVASVQESGGLPARSTQTPEPRTSNIDGTGFSDLEASVFRKLQEAQKRKKSG
;
A
#
# COMPACT_ATOMS: atom_id res chain seq x y z
N MET A 1 36.88 3.62 -0.93
CA MET A 1 37.18 3.15 0.44
C MET A 1 35.95 2.42 0.94
N ALA A 2 36.08 1.11 1.18
CA ALA A 2 34.99 0.21 1.52
C ALA A 2 34.49 0.44 2.96
N ALA A 3 33.17 0.44 3.14
CA ALA A 3 32.49 0.51 4.43
C ALA A 3 32.62 -0.84 5.17
N MET A 4 33.78 -1.08 5.78
CA MET A 4 34.00 -2.22 6.68
C MET A 4 33.96 -1.69 8.11
N GLY A 5 32.78 -1.67 8.74
CA GLY A 5 32.70 -1.12 10.10
C GLY A 5 31.34 -1.04 10.76
N GLN A 6 30.36 -1.89 10.42
CA GLN A 6 29.06 -1.94 11.12
C GLN A 6 28.57 -3.35 11.48
N GLU A 7 29.41 -4.37 11.47
CA GLU A 7 28.97 -5.73 11.88
C GLU A 7 28.93 -5.94 13.40
N GLY A 8 29.48 -5.01 14.18
CA GLY A 8 29.45 -5.06 15.64
C GLY A 8 28.15 -4.52 16.27
N ASP A 9 27.34 -3.78 15.50
CA ASP A 9 26.18 -3.02 16.02
C ASP A 9 24.91 -3.87 16.26
N ASP A 10 24.80 -5.00 15.56
CA ASP A 10 23.63 -5.89 15.60
C ASP A 10 23.81 -7.10 16.54
N VAL A 11 25.03 -7.33 17.02
CA VAL A 11 25.36 -8.45 17.91
C VAL A 11 24.91 -8.12 19.33
N ASP A 12 24.22 -9.06 19.98
CA ASP A 12 23.91 -8.92 21.39
C ASP A 12 25.16 -9.19 22.26
N HIS A 13 25.81 -8.11 22.67
CA HIS A 13 27.03 -8.20 23.47
C HIS A 13 26.81 -8.84 24.86
N TYR A 14 25.61 -8.75 25.42
CA TYR A 14 25.31 -9.40 26.70
C TYR A 14 25.27 -10.92 26.54
N GLU A 15 24.67 -11.42 25.46
CA GLU A 15 24.60 -12.85 25.18
C GLU A 15 25.98 -13.48 24.98
N VAL A 16 26.91 -12.76 24.33
CA VAL A 16 28.30 -13.22 24.13
C VAL A 16 29.00 -13.46 25.47
N LEU A 17 28.81 -12.55 26.44
CA LEU A 17 29.32 -12.65 27.80
C LEU A 17 28.49 -13.59 28.70
N ARG A 18 27.43 -14.20 28.17
CA ARG A 18 26.47 -15.05 28.90
C ARG A 18 25.77 -14.30 30.04
N LEU A 19 25.47 -13.04 29.81
CA LEU A 19 24.70 -12.17 30.71
C LEU A 19 23.26 -12.02 30.20
N PRO A 20 22.30 -11.75 31.09
CA PRO A 20 20.94 -11.45 30.66
C PRO A 20 20.93 -10.16 29.83
N SER A 21 20.19 -10.17 28.72
CA SER A 21 20.04 -9.00 27.84
C SER A 21 18.78 -8.20 28.20
N GLY A 22 18.70 -6.96 27.72
CA GLY A 22 17.57 -6.06 27.95
C GLY A 22 17.70 -5.25 29.24
N GLU A 23 16.60 -5.13 30.00
CA GLU A 23 16.55 -4.29 31.20
C GLU A 23 17.45 -4.82 32.32
N GLU A 24 17.53 -6.15 32.47
CA GLU A 24 18.43 -6.80 33.42
C GLU A 24 19.90 -6.59 33.03
N GLY A 25 20.20 -6.66 31.73
CA GLY A 25 21.54 -6.38 31.20
C GLY A 25 21.98 -4.94 31.42
N ALA A 26 21.07 -3.98 31.24
CA ALA A 26 21.31 -2.56 31.49
C ALA A 26 21.54 -2.26 32.99
N ALA A 27 20.96 -3.05 33.89
CA ALA A 27 21.14 -2.90 35.34
C ALA A 27 22.48 -3.43 35.88
N LEU A 28 23.24 -4.21 35.09
CA LEU A 28 24.51 -4.80 35.54
C LEU A 28 25.60 -3.75 35.79
N SER A 29 26.40 -3.92 36.84
CA SER A 29 27.57 -3.07 37.05
C SER A 29 28.73 -3.46 36.13
N VAL A 30 29.66 -2.53 35.87
CA VAL A 30 30.87 -2.80 35.09
C VAL A 30 31.71 -3.93 35.71
N GLU A 31 31.71 -4.03 37.05
CA GLU A 31 32.41 -5.10 37.78
C GLU A 31 31.81 -6.49 37.50
N GLN A 32 30.48 -6.57 37.41
CA GLN A 32 29.78 -7.82 37.06
C GLN A 32 30.10 -8.24 35.62
N ILE A 33 30.14 -7.27 34.71
CA ILE A 33 30.52 -7.48 33.31
C ILE A 33 31.98 -7.95 33.22
N GLU A 34 32.88 -7.34 33.98
CA GLU A 34 34.28 -7.75 34.04
C GLU A 34 34.45 -9.16 34.64
N LYS A 35 33.71 -9.49 35.71
CA LYS A 35 33.71 -10.83 36.30
C LYS A 35 33.23 -11.88 35.29
N ALA A 36 32.17 -11.60 34.55
CA ALA A 36 31.68 -12.48 33.49
C ALA A 36 32.73 -12.65 32.38
N TYR A 37 33.33 -11.56 31.91
CA TYR A 37 34.40 -11.58 30.92
C TYR A 37 35.59 -12.43 31.37
N ARG A 38 36.09 -12.25 32.61
CA ARG A 38 37.20 -13.05 33.16
C ARG A 38 36.85 -14.54 33.22
N THR A 39 35.62 -14.87 33.61
CA THR A 39 35.14 -16.25 33.69
C THR A 39 35.06 -16.87 32.29
N GLN A 40 34.41 -16.20 31.34
CA GLN A 40 34.24 -16.69 29.98
C GLN A 40 35.57 -16.75 29.21
N SER A 41 36.48 -15.79 29.42
CA SER A 41 37.83 -15.78 28.83
C SER A 41 38.60 -17.04 29.21
N ARG A 42 38.57 -17.44 30.49
CA ARG A 42 39.26 -18.66 30.96
C ARG A 42 38.69 -19.96 30.41
N LEU A 43 37.42 -19.95 29.98
CA LEU A 43 36.74 -21.10 29.39
C LEU A 43 36.97 -21.19 27.88
N ARG A 44 36.97 -20.04 27.18
CA ARG A 44 37.06 -19.98 25.72
C ARG A 44 38.45 -19.63 25.18
N HIS A 45 39.47 -19.59 26.03
CA HIS A 45 40.83 -19.24 25.62
C HIS A 45 41.37 -20.26 24.60
N PRO A 46 41.99 -19.81 23.48
CA PRO A 46 42.49 -20.71 22.44
C PRO A 46 43.55 -21.70 22.95
N ASP A 47 44.37 -21.30 23.93
CA ASP A 47 45.37 -22.18 24.58
C ASP A 47 44.77 -23.43 25.24
N LYS A 48 43.53 -23.34 25.73
CA LYS A 48 42.83 -24.48 26.36
C LYS A 48 41.97 -25.27 25.39
N ARG A 49 41.78 -24.76 24.17
CA ARG A 49 40.95 -25.35 23.12
C ARG A 49 41.76 -25.41 21.81
N PRO A 50 42.94 -26.08 21.80
CA PRO A 50 43.78 -26.13 20.60
C PRO A 50 43.13 -26.90 19.43
N ASP A 51 42.21 -27.81 19.73
CA ASP A 51 41.52 -28.64 18.73
C ASP A 51 40.37 -27.90 18.02
N ASP A 52 39.91 -26.76 18.58
CA ASP A 52 38.78 -26.01 18.06
C ASP A 52 39.25 -24.88 17.11
N PRO A 53 38.99 -24.97 15.79
CA PRO A 53 39.40 -23.92 14.84
C PRO A 53 38.70 -22.58 15.10
N ASN A 54 37.54 -22.60 15.76
CA ASN A 54 36.76 -21.40 16.08
C ASN A 54 37.17 -20.74 17.40
N ALA A 55 38.06 -21.33 18.21
CA ALA A 55 38.39 -20.82 19.54
C ALA A 55 38.95 -19.39 19.51
N THR A 56 39.76 -19.07 18.49
CA THR A 56 40.31 -17.73 18.29
C THR A 56 39.21 -16.71 17.97
N ALA A 57 38.26 -17.06 17.10
CA ALA A 57 37.14 -16.19 16.73
C ALA A 57 36.18 -15.97 17.91
N ASP A 58 35.88 -17.03 18.68
CA ASP A 58 35.10 -16.95 19.92
C ASP A 58 35.76 -15.99 20.92
N PHE A 59 37.08 -16.08 21.09
CA PHE A 59 37.80 -15.21 22.01
C PHE A 59 37.83 -13.76 21.53
N GLN A 60 37.99 -13.53 20.22
CA GLN A 60 37.95 -12.19 19.64
C GLN A 60 36.58 -11.52 19.80
N SER A 61 35.49 -12.25 19.53
CA SER A 61 34.11 -11.75 19.73
C SER A 61 33.79 -11.46 21.19
N LEU A 62 34.31 -12.26 22.10
CA LEU A 62 34.19 -12.05 23.54
C LEU A 62 34.98 -10.81 24.00
N ALA A 63 36.19 -10.60 23.48
CA ALA A 63 37.00 -9.42 23.75
C ALA A 63 36.41 -8.14 23.17
N SER A 64 35.84 -8.19 21.95
CA SER A 64 35.17 -7.03 21.35
C SER A 64 33.91 -6.64 22.12
N SER A 65 33.09 -7.62 22.52
CA SER A 65 31.87 -7.39 23.30
C SER A 65 32.17 -6.80 24.68
N TYR A 66 33.22 -7.27 25.35
CA TYR A 66 33.65 -6.66 26.62
C TYR A 66 34.13 -5.22 26.46
N LYS A 67 34.93 -4.92 25.42
CA LYS A 67 35.37 -3.55 25.13
C LYS A 67 34.18 -2.61 24.89
N PHE A 68 33.17 -3.09 24.18
CA PHE A 68 31.95 -2.34 23.91
C PHE A 68 31.15 -2.07 25.19
N LEU A 69 30.87 -3.11 25.98
CA LEU A 69 30.07 -2.99 27.21
C LEU A 69 30.79 -2.26 28.36
N ARG A 70 32.12 -2.18 28.31
CA ARG A 70 32.93 -1.41 29.27
C ARG A 70 32.77 0.10 29.07
N ASP A 71 32.54 0.56 27.84
CA ASP A 71 32.28 1.97 27.56
C ASP A 71 30.83 2.31 27.87
N GLU A 72 30.62 3.14 28.89
CA GLU A 72 29.29 3.54 29.35
C GLU A 72 28.49 4.28 28.27
N SER A 73 29.16 5.04 27.40
CA SER A 73 28.51 5.80 26.34
C SER A 73 27.96 4.88 25.23
N LEU A 74 28.75 3.89 24.81
CA LEU A 74 28.36 2.89 23.81
C LEU A 74 27.27 1.97 24.38
N ARG A 75 27.44 1.53 25.63
CA ARG A 75 26.46 0.73 26.34
C ARG A 75 25.11 1.42 26.42
N ARG A 76 25.08 2.70 26.79
CA ARG A 76 23.82 3.48 26.87
C ARG A 76 23.12 3.57 25.52
N GLN A 77 23.87 3.79 24.43
CA GLN A 77 23.31 3.85 23.07
C GLN A 77 22.74 2.50 22.63
N PHE A 78 23.44 1.42 22.93
CA PHE A 78 23.01 0.06 22.67
C PHE A 78 21.73 -0.28 23.45
N ASP A 79 21.69 0.02 24.75
CA ASP A 79 20.51 -0.20 25.60
C ASP A 79 19.30 0.63 25.13
N ALA A 80 19.53 1.87 24.67
CA ALA A 80 18.48 2.69 24.07
C ALA A 80 17.93 2.06 22.77
N ARG A 81 18.81 1.52 21.93
CA ARG A 81 18.45 0.82 20.69
C ARG A 81 17.66 -0.47 20.98
N LEU A 82 18.09 -1.27 21.96
CA LEU A 82 17.39 -2.48 22.39
C LEU A 82 15.98 -2.17 22.91
N ARG A 83 15.84 -1.14 23.75
CA ARG A 83 14.52 -0.67 24.22
C ARG A 83 13.63 -0.24 23.06
N GLY A 84 14.15 0.60 22.15
CA GLY A 84 13.40 1.05 20.97
C GLY A 84 12.94 -0.12 20.08
N ARG A 85 13.80 -1.12 19.82
CA ARG A 85 13.44 -2.32 19.06
C ARG A 85 12.34 -3.12 19.75
N ARG A 86 12.42 -3.27 21.08
CA ARG A 86 11.42 -3.98 21.88
C ARG A 86 10.07 -3.25 21.86
N GLU A 87 10.06 -1.94 22.00
CA GLU A 87 8.84 -1.12 21.93
C GLU A 87 8.17 -1.19 20.56
N VAL A 88 8.96 -1.11 19.49
CA VAL A 88 8.46 -1.27 18.11
C VAL A 88 7.86 -2.66 17.92
N ALA A 89 8.55 -3.71 18.37
CA ALA A 89 8.04 -5.08 18.30
C ALA A 89 6.75 -5.25 19.11
N ALA A 90 6.67 -4.68 20.32
CA ALA A 90 5.48 -4.72 21.17
C ALA A 90 4.29 -3.99 20.50
N ARG A 91 4.53 -2.81 19.90
CA ARG A 91 3.50 -2.08 19.17
C ARG A 91 3.03 -2.83 17.91
N ALA A 92 3.96 -3.44 17.19
CA ALA A 92 3.64 -4.29 16.04
C ALA A 92 2.81 -5.52 16.47
N ALA A 93 3.16 -6.17 17.57
CA ALA A 93 2.39 -7.27 18.13
C ALA A 93 0.99 -6.82 18.55
N ALA A 94 0.86 -5.70 19.26
CA ALA A 94 -0.42 -5.14 19.70
C ALA A 94 -1.33 -4.76 18.52
N THR A 95 -0.78 -4.12 17.50
CA THR A 95 -1.54 -3.82 16.26
C THR A 95 -1.91 -5.07 15.49
N GLY A 96 -1.05 -6.10 15.48
CA GLY A 96 -1.35 -7.42 14.96
C GLY A 96 -2.55 -8.09 15.65
N VAL A 97 -2.60 -8.04 16.99
CA VAL A 97 -3.74 -8.55 17.77
C VAL A 97 -5.02 -7.79 17.43
N LYS A 98 -4.97 -6.45 17.40
CA LYS A 98 -6.14 -5.62 17.04
C LYS A 98 -6.67 -5.96 15.65
N ARG A 99 -5.77 -6.11 14.67
CA ARG A 99 -6.15 -6.49 13.30
C ARG A 99 -6.79 -7.88 13.25
N ARG A 100 -6.24 -8.87 13.94
CA ARG A 100 -6.83 -10.23 14.00
C ARG A 100 -8.23 -10.22 14.61
N LYS A 101 -8.43 -9.47 15.69
CA LYS A 101 -9.76 -9.32 16.30
C LYS A 101 -10.75 -8.67 15.35
N ALA A 102 -10.36 -7.60 14.66
CA ALA A 102 -11.22 -6.94 13.67
C ALA A 102 -11.57 -7.86 12.48
N VAL A 103 -10.62 -8.69 12.03
CA VAL A 103 -10.87 -9.68 10.97
C VAL A 103 -11.86 -10.74 11.46
N SER A 104 -11.69 -11.26 12.68
CA SER A 104 -12.61 -12.24 13.26
C SER A 104 -14.02 -11.67 13.42
N ASP A 105 -14.15 -10.43 13.89
CA ASP A 105 -15.44 -9.74 14.05
C ASP A 105 -16.15 -9.54 12.71
N LEU A 106 -15.40 -9.14 11.66
CA LEU A 106 -15.93 -9.03 10.30
C LEU A 106 -16.37 -10.39 9.75
N GLU A 107 -15.56 -11.43 9.90
CA GLU A 107 -15.86 -12.77 9.41
C GLU A 107 -17.10 -13.36 10.09
N GLU A 108 -17.26 -13.14 11.40
CA GLU A 108 -18.47 -13.54 12.13
C GLU A 108 -19.71 -12.81 11.62
N ARG A 109 -19.60 -11.50 11.37
CA ARG A 109 -20.71 -10.71 10.81
C ARG A 109 -21.08 -11.15 9.40
N GLU A 110 -20.10 -11.45 8.56
CA GLU A 110 -20.30 -12.00 7.22
C GLU A 110 -20.98 -13.36 7.28
N ARG A 111 -20.55 -14.23 8.21
CA ARG A 111 -21.18 -15.54 8.44
C ARG A 111 -22.62 -15.41 8.95
N ALA A 112 -22.88 -14.50 9.88
CA ALA A 112 -24.23 -14.28 10.42
C ALA A 112 -25.17 -13.73 9.33
N PHE A 113 -24.68 -12.82 8.49
CA PHE A 113 -25.43 -12.33 7.35
C PHE A 113 -25.69 -13.44 6.32
N ALA A 114 -24.70 -14.26 6.00
CA ALA A 114 -24.84 -15.40 5.09
C ALA A 114 -25.78 -16.50 5.63
N ALA A 115 -25.85 -16.67 6.96
CA ALA A 115 -26.76 -17.58 7.63
C ALA A 115 -28.21 -17.05 7.77
N GLY A 116 -28.54 -15.91 7.13
CA GLY A 116 -29.89 -15.33 7.15
C GLY A 116 -30.16 -14.37 8.32
N GLY A 117 -29.15 -14.04 9.13
CA GLY A 117 -29.22 -13.08 10.24
C GLY A 117 -29.01 -11.62 9.85
N GLY A 118 -29.14 -11.27 8.56
CA GLY A 118 -29.24 -9.87 8.14
C GLY A 118 -30.46 -9.18 8.75
N PRO A 119 -30.53 -7.83 8.75
CA PRO A 119 -31.74 -7.13 9.20
C PRO A 119 -32.93 -7.77 8.47
N ALA A 120 -33.93 -8.22 9.23
CA ALA A 120 -35.10 -8.89 8.70
C ALA A 120 -35.77 -7.94 7.69
N VAL A 121 -35.45 -8.11 6.41
CA VAL A 121 -36.21 -7.49 5.34
C VAL A 121 -37.47 -8.34 5.30
N ASP A 122 -38.57 -7.77 5.80
CA ASP A 122 -39.87 -8.43 5.83
C ASP A 122 -40.12 -9.06 4.44
N PRO A 123 -40.35 -10.39 4.35
CA PRO A 123 -40.48 -11.08 3.06
C PRO A 123 -41.55 -10.46 2.16
N VAL A 124 -42.53 -9.77 2.75
CA VAL A 124 -43.54 -8.99 2.02
C VAL A 124 -42.94 -7.76 1.32
N GLU A 125 -42.01 -7.05 1.94
CA GLU A 125 -41.35 -5.89 1.32
C GLU A 125 -40.34 -6.29 0.24
N LEU A 126 -39.67 -7.43 0.41
CA LEU A 126 -38.77 -7.96 -0.61
C LEU A 126 -39.54 -8.41 -1.85
N ALA A 127 -40.67 -9.10 -1.67
CA ALA A 127 -41.59 -9.46 -2.75
C ALA A 127 -42.14 -8.21 -3.47
N ARG A 128 -42.59 -7.20 -2.73
CA ARG A 128 -43.06 -5.93 -3.33
C ARG A 128 -41.97 -5.22 -4.13
N ARG A 129 -40.72 -5.26 -3.68
CA ARG A 129 -39.58 -4.65 -4.39
C ARG A 129 -39.24 -5.42 -5.66
N GLU A 130 -39.32 -6.75 -5.63
CA GLU A 130 -39.15 -7.59 -6.81
C GLU A 130 -40.29 -7.41 -7.81
N ASP A 131 -41.54 -7.36 -7.35
CA ASP A 131 -42.71 -7.14 -8.18
C ASP A 131 -42.64 -5.76 -8.85
N LYS A 132 -42.19 -4.73 -8.14
CA LYS A 132 -41.93 -3.40 -8.72
C LYS A 132 -40.84 -3.42 -9.79
N ARG A 133 -39.78 -4.23 -9.61
CA ARG A 133 -38.72 -4.40 -10.60
C ARG A 133 -39.24 -5.13 -11.85
N LYS A 134 -39.91 -6.27 -11.65
CA LYS A 134 -40.54 -7.04 -12.74
C LYS A 134 -41.55 -6.19 -13.51
N ALA A 135 -42.37 -5.40 -12.81
CA ALA A 135 -43.32 -4.49 -13.44
C ALA A 135 -42.63 -3.37 -14.23
N ALA A 136 -41.51 -2.83 -13.74
CA ALA A 136 -40.72 -1.83 -14.47
C ALA A 136 -40.06 -2.43 -15.72
N ASP A 137 -39.58 -3.67 -15.65
CA ASP A 137 -38.98 -4.38 -16.78
C ASP A 137 -40.03 -4.72 -17.84
N VAL A 138 -41.19 -5.26 -17.44
CA VAL A 138 -42.34 -5.51 -18.34
C VAL A 138 -42.81 -4.21 -18.99
N LYS A 139 -42.88 -3.11 -18.21
CA LYS A 139 -43.24 -1.80 -18.76
C LYS A 139 -42.22 -1.32 -19.80
N ARG A 140 -40.93 -1.50 -19.53
CA ARG A 140 -39.86 -1.14 -20.48
C ARG A 140 -39.94 -1.95 -21.77
N GLU A 141 -40.18 -3.26 -21.69
CA GLU A 141 -40.39 -4.12 -22.87
C GLU A 141 -41.63 -3.69 -23.66
N LEU A 142 -42.73 -3.35 -22.98
CA LEU A 142 -43.95 -2.84 -23.62
C LEU A 142 -43.67 -1.52 -24.34
N ASP A 143 -43.03 -0.56 -23.66
CA ASP A 143 -42.70 0.75 -24.24
C ASP A 143 -41.76 0.60 -25.45
N GLU A 144 -40.80 -0.33 -25.39
CA GLU A 144 -39.90 -0.66 -26.49
C GLU A 144 -40.65 -1.33 -27.67
N PHE A 145 -41.56 -2.27 -27.39
CA PHE A 145 -42.40 -2.91 -28.40
C PHE A 145 -43.34 -1.92 -29.08
N PHE A 146 -43.97 -1.02 -28.31
CA PHE A 146 -44.84 0.03 -28.84
C PHE A 146 -44.05 1.10 -29.60
N ALA A 147 -42.82 1.44 -29.19
CA ALA A 147 -41.94 2.33 -29.93
C ALA A 147 -41.48 1.70 -31.26
N ALA A 148 -41.12 0.41 -31.27
CA ALA A 148 -40.74 -0.33 -32.48
C ALA A 148 -41.91 -0.48 -33.47
N LYS A 149 -43.15 -0.62 -32.98
CA LYS A 149 -44.35 -0.65 -33.83
C LYS A 149 -44.68 0.72 -34.42
N LYS A 150 -44.34 1.81 -33.72
CA LYS A 150 -44.54 3.20 -34.18
C LYS A 150 -43.53 3.61 -35.25
N SER A 151 -42.33 3.01 -35.29
CA SER A 151 -41.34 3.22 -36.36
C SER A 151 -41.55 2.32 -37.59
N GLY A 152 -42.41 1.29 -37.51
CA GLY A 152 -42.77 0.39 -38.61
C GLY A 152 -43.90 0.86 -39.54
N VAL A 153 -44.50 2.03 -39.30
CA VAL A 153 -45.50 2.66 -40.18
C VAL A 153 -44.98 4.03 -40.59
N SER A 154 -44.14 4.07 -41.62
CA SER A 154 -43.81 5.30 -42.34
C SER A 154 -44.84 5.50 -43.45
N GLY A 155 -45.78 6.42 -43.23
CA GLY A 155 -46.68 6.92 -44.25
C GLY A 155 -47.14 8.33 -43.92
N SER A 156 -46.53 9.31 -44.61
CA SER A 156 -47.05 10.66 -44.88
C SER A 156 -46.82 11.80 -43.86
N ALA A 157 -45.77 12.58 -44.16
CA ALA A 157 -45.69 14.05 -44.26
C ALA A 157 -46.61 14.96 -43.43
N SER A 158 -46.01 15.91 -42.68
CA SER A 158 -45.87 17.36 -43.03
C SER A 158 -45.80 18.30 -41.80
N THR A 159 -44.84 19.22 -41.86
CA THR A 159 -44.63 20.49 -41.11
C THR A 159 -45.78 21.51 -41.38
N PRO A 160 -45.97 22.67 -40.66
CA PRO A 160 -44.92 23.63 -40.27
C PRO A 160 -45.10 24.59 -39.04
N ALA A 161 -43.97 25.24 -38.69
CA ALA A 161 -43.71 26.64 -38.28
C ALA A 161 -44.49 27.33 -37.10
N HIS A 162 -43.78 27.95 -36.13
CA HIS A 162 -43.28 29.35 -36.15
C HIS A 162 -42.99 29.95 -34.73
N GLY A 163 -41.94 30.79 -34.60
CA GLY A 163 -41.67 31.76 -33.50
C GLY A 163 -40.47 31.43 -32.57
N ASP A 164 -39.24 31.96 -32.79
CA ASP A 164 -38.65 33.23 -32.27
C ASP A 164 -38.59 33.34 -30.70
N LYS A 165 -37.54 33.73 -29.96
CA LYS A 165 -36.23 34.39 -30.17
C LYS A 165 -35.43 34.44 -28.82
N LYS A 166 -34.08 34.44 -28.89
CA LYS A 166 -33.03 34.97 -27.94
C LYS A 166 -32.98 34.44 -26.48
N GLY A 167 -31.84 34.23 -25.80
CA GLY A 167 -30.41 34.43 -26.03
C GLY A 167 -29.66 34.38 -24.68
N GLY A 168 -28.35 34.07 -24.66
CA GLY A 168 -27.41 34.43 -23.57
C GLY A 168 -26.99 33.34 -22.56
N THR A 169 -25.76 32.83 -22.71
CA THR A 169 -24.90 32.20 -21.66
C THR A 169 -24.14 33.32 -20.90
N PRO A 170 -23.26 33.07 -19.90
CA PRO A 170 -23.13 32.01 -18.87
C PRO A 170 -22.99 32.58 -17.43
N GLU A 171 -23.14 31.78 -16.38
CA GLU A 171 -22.44 32.05 -15.11
C GLU A 171 -21.73 30.79 -14.58
N ASN A 172 -20.43 30.96 -14.39
CA ASN A 172 -19.47 30.01 -13.85
C ASN A 172 -19.54 30.02 -12.32
N GLY A 173 -19.96 28.91 -11.71
CA GLY A 173 -19.63 28.59 -10.32
C GLY A 173 -18.38 27.69 -10.27
N PRO A 174 -17.38 27.94 -9.41
CA PRO A 174 -16.16 27.16 -9.40
C PRO A 174 -16.42 25.77 -8.82
N LYS A 175 -16.40 24.76 -9.70
CA LYS A 175 -16.29 23.36 -9.28
C LYS A 175 -14.86 23.10 -8.83
N THR A 176 -14.69 22.80 -7.55
CA THR A 176 -13.41 22.40 -6.98
C THR A 176 -13.15 20.93 -7.27
N ASP A 177 -12.85 20.60 -8.52
CA ASP A 177 -12.35 19.28 -8.88
C ASP A 177 -10.86 19.22 -8.54
N LYS A 178 -10.54 18.64 -7.38
CA LYS A 178 -9.17 18.27 -7.02
C LYS A 178 -8.85 16.93 -7.67
N ASP A 179 -8.27 16.98 -8.87
CA ASP A 179 -7.70 15.80 -9.51
C ASP A 179 -6.46 15.33 -8.74
N ILE A 180 -6.64 14.30 -7.90
CA ILE A 180 -5.53 13.57 -7.26
C ILE A 180 -5.02 12.52 -8.26
N VAL A 181 -3.94 12.82 -8.97
CA VAL A 181 -3.27 11.86 -9.86
C VAL A 181 -2.44 10.87 -9.04
N ILE A 182 -2.98 9.68 -8.76
CA ILE A 182 -2.23 8.58 -8.14
C ILE A 182 -1.62 7.70 -9.23
N LYS A 183 -0.32 7.87 -9.52
CA LYS A 183 0.46 6.87 -10.28
C LYS A 183 0.99 5.81 -9.32
N THR A 184 0.22 4.75 -9.07
CA THR A 184 0.73 3.58 -8.34
C THR A 184 1.59 2.72 -9.28
N ARG A 185 2.92 2.78 -9.12
CA ARG A 185 3.76 1.64 -9.52
C ARG A 185 3.98 0.74 -8.32
N LYS A 186 3.53 -0.49 -8.50
CA LYS A 186 3.55 -1.66 -7.60
C LYS A 186 4.86 -1.77 -6.79
N SER A 187 4.89 -1.26 -5.56
CA SER A 187 5.78 -1.77 -4.51
C SER A 187 5.24 -1.44 -3.11
N LYS A 188 5.05 -2.47 -2.29
CA LYS A 188 4.66 -2.34 -0.88
C LYS A 188 5.90 -1.93 -0.08
N SER A 189 6.11 -0.63 0.15
CA SER A 189 6.64 -0.13 1.42
C SER A 189 6.80 1.38 1.53
N LYS A 190 6.85 2.18 0.45
CA LYS A 190 6.89 3.65 0.55
C LYS A 190 6.19 4.28 -0.66
N GLY A 191 4.94 4.71 -0.51
CA GLY A 191 4.22 5.43 -1.56
C GLY A 191 4.60 6.90 -1.56
N SER A 192 5.08 7.43 -2.69
CA SER A 192 5.22 8.87 -2.91
C SER A 192 4.03 9.37 -3.72
N ALA A 193 3.56 10.58 -3.40
CA ALA A 193 2.48 11.26 -4.11
C ALA A 193 2.97 12.66 -4.54
N ILE A 194 2.56 13.10 -5.72
CA ILE A 194 2.82 14.46 -6.21
C ILE A 194 1.52 15.24 -6.06
N VAL A 195 1.59 16.39 -5.40
CA VAL A 195 0.44 17.30 -5.22
C VAL A 195 0.72 18.58 -6.00
N VAL A 196 -0.13 18.88 -6.98
CA VAL A 196 -0.09 20.17 -7.69
C VAL A 196 -0.94 21.16 -6.91
N MET A 197 -0.31 22.23 -6.42
CA MET A 197 -0.99 23.29 -5.67
C MET A 197 -1.42 24.39 -6.63
N ALA A 198 -2.61 24.96 -6.39
CA ALA A 198 -3.18 26.02 -7.23
C ALA A 198 -2.39 27.35 -7.19
N SER A 199 -1.60 27.58 -6.13
CA SER A 199 -0.75 28.76 -6.02
C SER A 199 0.59 28.44 -5.34
N LYS A 200 1.60 29.26 -5.65
CA LYS A 200 2.92 29.20 -5.02
C LYS A 200 2.84 29.44 -3.50
N GLU A 201 1.95 30.32 -3.07
CA GLU A 201 1.72 30.64 -1.65
C GLU A 201 1.13 29.46 -0.87
N ALA A 202 0.24 28.69 -1.51
CA ALA A 202 -0.34 27.49 -0.91
C ALA A 202 0.72 26.39 -0.70
N ALA A 203 1.68 26.25 -1.62
CA ALA A 203 2.80 25.32 -1.47
C ALA A 203 3.75 25.74 -0.33
N GLN A 204 4.03 27.04 -0.18
CA GLN A 204 4.90 27.56 0.88
C GLN A 204 4.27 27.42 2.28
N THR A 205 2.97 27.69 2.40
CA THR A 205 2.22 27.51 3.66
C THR A 205 2.21 26.04 4.10
N ALA A 206 2.07 25.11 3.17
CA ALA A 206 2.14 23.67 3.46
C ALA A 206 3.51 23.24 4.02
N LEU A 207 4.61 23.81 3.51
CA LEU A 207 5.96 23.56 4.02
C LEU A 207 6.18 24.15 5.42
N LYS A 208 5.65 25.35 5.68
CA LYS A 208 5.78 26.02 6.99
C LYS A 208 5.04 25.26 8.10
N ASN A 209 3.90 24.66 7.76
CA ASN A 209 3.10 23.84 8.67
C ASN A 209 3.51 22.36 8.70
N HIS A 210 4.54 21.97 7.93
CA HIS A 210 4.98 20.59 7.81
C HIS A 210 5.36 19.95 9.15
N SER A 211 5.90 20.74 10.09
CA SER A 211 6.27 20.27 11.43
C SER A 211 5.09 20.10 12.39
N VAL A 212 3.92 20.68 12.09
CA VAL A 212 2.76 20.70 13.00
C VAL A 212 1.94 19.40 12.88
N TYR A 213 1.98 18.75 11.72
CA TYR A 213 1.12 17.59 11.42
C TYR A 213 1.89 16.31 11.05
N ASN A 214 3.22 16.34 10.93
CA ASN A 214 4.02 15.15 10.60
C ASN A 214 4.77 14.58 11.81
N VAL A 215 4.40 13.35 12.16
CA VAL A 215 5.05 12.51 13.19
C VAL A 215 6.26 11.74 12.61
N PHE A 216 6.53 11.87 11.29
CA PHE A 216 7.64 11.20 10.60
C PHE A 216 8.51 12.20 9.81
N PRO A 217 9.85 12.05 9.79
CA PRO A 217 10.75 12.96 9.09
C PRO A 217 10.87 12.56 7.62
N VAL A 218 9.83 12.80 6.82
CA VAL A 218 9.93 12.70 5.35
C VAL A 218 10.07 14.12 4.79
N PRO A 219 11.17 14.48 4.11
CA PRO A 219 11.34 15.82 3.56
C PRO A 219 10.41 16.05 2.37
N LEU A 220 9.61 17.12 2.41
CA LEU A 220 8.87 17.62 1.23
C LEU A 220 9.84 18.38 0.32
N ILE A 221 9.90 17.99 -0.96
CA ILE A 221 10.69 18.66 -2.00
C ILE A 221 9.73 19.37 -2.95
N VAL A 222 9.93 20.67 -3.19
CA VAL A 222 9.17 21.46 -4.17
C VAL A 222 10.07 21.73 -5.37
N ALA A 223 9.67 21.28 -6.56
CA ALA A 223 10.31 21.66 -7.81
C ALA A 223 9.42 22.66 -8.56
N SER A 224 9.99 23.79 -8.98
CA SER A 224 9.32 24.73 -9.89
C SER A 224 9.23 24.12 -11.28
N VAL A 225 8.02 23.89 -11.78
CA VAL A 225 7.81 23.60 -13.20
C VAL A 225 8.07 24.89 -13.96
N GLN A 226 9.21 24.98 -14.65
CA GLN A 226 9.45 26.05 -15.61
C GLN A 226 8.63 25.73 -16.87
N GLU A 227 7.69 26.61 -17.19
CA GLU A 227 7.10 26.66 -18.52
C GLU A 227 8.20 27.07 -19.51
N SER A 228 8.81 26.07 -20.17
CA SER A 228 9.72 26.32 -21.28
C SER A 228 8.88 26.81 -22.46
N GLY A 229 8.95 28.11 -22.74
CA GLY A 229 8.38 28.72 -23.93
C GLY A 229 9.00 28.20 -25.22
N GLY A 230 8.16 28.16 -26.26
CA GLY A 230 8.52 28.39 -27.67
C GLY A 230 9.47 27.40 -28.35
N LEU A 231 8.90 26.41 -29.05
CA LEU A 231 9.59 25.71 -30.14
C LEU A 231 9.59 26.59 -31.42
N PRO A 232 10.68 26.68 -32.20
CA PRO A 232 10.62 27.14 -33.57
C PRO A 232 10.14 26.01 -34.50
N ALA A 233 9.29 26.39 -35.46
CA ALA A 233 8.60 25.52 -36.40
C ALA A 233 9.57 24.79 -37.36
N ARG A 234 9.27 23.51 -37.64
CA ARG A 234 9.82 22.79 -38.80
C ARG A 234 8.77 21.89 -39.45
N SER A 235 8.45 22.26 -40.70
CA SER A 235 7.92 21.53 -41.85
C SER A 235 6.93 20.37 -41.64
N THR A 236 5.74 20.60 -42.20
CA THR A 236 4.70 19.65 -42.61
C THR A 236 5.22 18.35 -43.21
N GLN A 237 4.92 17.23 -42.55
CA GLN A 237 4.61 15.97 -43.20
C GLN A 237 3.32 15.38 -42.61
N THR A 238 2.45 15.00 -43.52
CA THR A 238 1.11 14.43 -43.37
C THR A 238 1.07 13.25 -42.39
N PRO A 239 0.13 13.21 -41.43
CA PRO A 239 -0.01 12.07 -40.53
C PRO A 239 -0.87 10.97 -41.16
N GLU A 240 -0.26 9.84 -41.47
CA GLU A 240 -0.95 8.55 -41.62
C GLU A 240 -1.55 8.13 -40.26
N PRO A 241 -2.82 7.69 -40.19
CA PRO A 241 -3.44 7.27 -38.96
C PRO A 241 -2.88 5.91 -38.53
N ARG A 242 -1.87 5.92 -37.66
CA ARG A 242 -1.52 4.73 -36.88
C ARG A 242 -2.60 4.53 -35.82
N THR A 243 -3.44 3.52 -36.03
CA THR A 243 -4.41 3.04 -35.06
C THR A 243 -3.69 2.61 -33.79
N SER A 244 -3.72 3.46 -32.76
CA SER A 244 -3.43 3.06 -31.40
C SER A 244 -4.53 2.10 -30.97
N ASN A 245 -4.18 0.83 -30.71
CA ASN A 245 -5.07 -0.13 -30.08
C ASN A 245 -5.39 0.37 -28.66
N ILE A 246 -6.46 1.15 -28.55
CA ILE A 246 -7.00 1.70 -27.30
C ILE A 246 -8.38 1.11 -26.99
N ASP A 247 -8.70 -0.04 -27.58
CA ASP A 247 -9.95 -0.73 -27.28
C ASP A 247 -9.71 -1.76 -26.18
N GLY A 248 -10.55 -1.71 -25.14
CA GLY A 248 -10.56 -2.63 -23.99
C GLY A 248 -10.94 -4.08 -24.34
N THR A 249 -10.64 -4.54 -25.55
CA THR A 249 -10.90 -5.89 -26.07
C THR A 249 -9.88 -6.91 -25.57
N GLY A 250 -8.69 -6.46 -25.17
CA GLY A 250 -7.61 -7.37 -24.73
C GLY A 250 -7.91 -8.17 -23.46
N PHE A 251 -8.89 -7.76 -22.65
CA PHE A 251 -9.31 -8.51 -21.47
C PHE A 251 -10.23 -9.68 -21.82
N SER A 252 -11.16 -9.47 -22.77
CA SER A 252 -12.11 -10.49 -23.23
C SER A 252 -11.44 -11.62 -24.00
N ASP A 253 -10.42 -11.32 -24.80
CA ASP A 253 -9.67 -12.35 -25.55
C ASP A 253 -8.84 -13.25 -24.63
N LEU A 254 -8.31 -12.68 -23.54
CA LEU A 254 -7.55 -13.42 -22.54
C LEU A 254 -8.46 -14.33 -21.71
N GLU A 255 -9.65 -13.86 -21.34
CA GLU A 255 -10.68 -14.68 -20.67
C GLU A 255 -11.19 -15.81 -21.57
N ALA A 256 -11.44 -15.53 -22.85
CA ALA A 256 -11.85 -16.54 -23.82
C ALA A 256 -10.78 -17.62 -24.04
N SER A 257 -9.50 -17.23 -24.05
CA SER A 257 -8.37 -18.14 -24.15
C SER A 257 -8.24 -19.05 -22.92
N VAL A 258 -8.39 -18.48 -21.71
CA VAL A 258 -8.39 -19.24 -20.45
C VAL A 258 -9.56 -20.23 -20.40
N PHE A 259 -10.74 -19.83 -20.86
CA PHE A 259 -11.93 -20.69 -20.86
C PHE A 259 -11.81 -21.88 -21.81
N ARG A 260 -11.25 -21.69 -23.01
CA ARG A 260 -10.97 -22.80 -23.94
C ARG A 260 -9.95 -23.77 -23.35
N LYS A 261 -8.89 -23.27 -22.73
CA LYS A 261 -7.83 -24.09 -22.13
C LYS A 261 -8.36 -24.95 -20.98
N LEU A 262 -9.33 -24.42 -20.22
CA LEU A 262 -10.02 -25.17 -19.17
C LEU A 262 -10.92 -26.28 -19.73
N GLN A 263 -11.66 -26.02 -20.82
CA GLN A 263 -12.48 -27.04 -21.48
C GLN A 263 -11.63 -28.14 -22.12
N GLU A 264 -10.49 -27.81 -22.71
CA GLU A 264 -9.58 -28.79 -23.30
C GLU A 264 -8.96 -29.70 -22.23
N ALA A 265 -8.59 -29.14 -21.07
CA ALA A 265 -8.12 -29.93 -19.92
C ALA A 265 -9.22 -30.87 -19.37
N GLN A 266 -10.48 -30.44 -19.38
CA GLN A 266 -11.63 -31.27 -18.98
C GLN A 266 -11.89 -32.41 -19.97
N LYS A 267 -11.76 -32.16 -21.29
CA LYS A 267 -11.90 -33.21 -22.32
C LYS A 267 -10.76 -34.22 -22.27
N ARG A 268 -9.53 -33.78 -22.00
CA ARG A 268 -8.36 -34.68 -21.81
C ARG A 268 -8.53 -35.61 -20.61
N LYS A 269 -9.19 -35.17 -19.54
CA LYS A 269 -9.50 -36.00 -18.36
C LYS A 269 -10.65 -37.00 -18.57
N LYS A 270 -11.45 -36.84 -19.62
CA LYS A 270 -12.55 -37.76 -19.96
C LYS A 270 -12.19 -38.74 -21.09
N SER A 271 -11.02 -38.59 -21.71
CA SER A 271 -10.56 -39.41 -22.85
C SER A 271 -9.30 -40.23 -22.56
N GLY A 272 -8.87 -40.30 -21.31
CA GLY A 272 -7.91 -41.26 -20.78
C GLY A 272 -8.54 -42.05 -19.66
#